data_AF-A0AAU4BX77-F1
#
_entry.id   AF-A0AAU4BX77-F1
#
_cell.length_a   1.000
_cell.length_b   1.000
_cell.length_c   1.000
_cell.angle_alpha   90.00
_cell.angle_beta   90.00
_cell.angle_gamma   90.00
#
_symmetry.space_group_name_H-M   'P 1'
#
loop_
_entity.id
_entity.type
_entity.pdbx_description
1 polymer ?
#
loop_
_entity_poly.entity_id
_entity_poly.type
_entity_poly.pdbx_seq_one_letter_code
_entity_poly.pdbx_strand_id
1 'polypeptide(L)'
;MVALVLAVSAGMLLGRSWNACDVGVNNAVNSGFLLWLFIPGLWTVLLPVWVAVGALLGDRPLLHAVALAVTLLGFFWCATSIFWEGASTPLCPSGVPQWWPSFVPAPGF
;
A
#
# COMPACT_ATOMS: atom_id res chain seq x y z
N MET A 1 1.93 -16.65 16.93
CA MET A 1 0.61 -17.13 16.49
C MET A 1 -0.46 -16.04 16.56
N VAL A 2 -0.63 -15.35 17.70
CA VAL A 2 -1.62 -14.25 17.84
C VAL A 2 -1.45 -13.14 16.79
N ALA A 3 -0.23 -12.68 16.52
CA ALA A 3 0.04 -11.66 15.50
C ALA A 3 -0.32 -12.11 14.08
N LEU A 4 -0.11 -13.40 13.76
CA LEU A 4 -0.46 -13.96 12.46
C LEU A 4 -1.98 -14.02 12.29
N VAL A 5 -2.70 -14.49 13.33
CA VAL A 5 -4.17 -14.54 13.32
C VAL A 5 -4.77 -13.14 13.22
N LEU A 6 -4.23 -12.16 13.95
CA LEU A 6 -4.63 -10.75 13.85
C LEU A 6 -4.39 -10.21 12.43
N ALA A 7 -3.22 -10.42 11.86
CA ALA A 7 -2.91 -9.97 10.50
C ALA A 7 -3.84 -10.61 9.45
N VAL A 8 -4.09 -11.91 9.56
CA VAL A 8 -4.99 -12.64 8.64
C VAL A 8 -6.43 -12.16 8.80
N SER A 9 -6.92 -12.01 10.03
CA SER A 9 -8.29 -11.52 10.29
C SER A 9 -8.49 -10.08 9.84
N ALA A 10 -7.51 -9.20 10.09
CA ALA A 10 -7.52 -7.83 9.60
C ALA A 10 -7.51 -7.78 8.06
N GLY A 11 -6.66 -8.58 7.41
CA GLY A 11 -6.62 -8.70 5.95
C GLY A 11 -7.94 -9.19 5.37
N MET A 12 -8.57 -10.19 5.99
CA MET A 12 -9.88 -10.69 5.56
C MET A 12 -10.98 -9.64 5.72
N LEU A 13 -11.01 -8.91 6.84
CA LEU A 13 -11.99 -7.84 7.08
C LEU A 13 -11.80 -6.68 6.08
N LEU A 14 -10.54 -6.30 5.84
CA LEU A 14 -10.18 -5.27 4.88
C LEU A 14 -10.62 -5.67 3.47
N GLY A 15 -10.31 -6.89 3.04
CA GLY A 15 -10.71 -7.40 1.72
C GLY A 15 -12.24 -7.42 1.52
N ARG A 16 -13.00 -7.83 2.55
CA ARG A 16 -14.48 -7.78 2.48
C ARG A 16 -15.02 -6.36 2.44
N SER A 17 -14.37 -5.41 3.12
CA SER A 17 -14.78 -3.99 3.10
C SER A 17 -14.54 -3.35 1.74
N TRP A 18 -13.40 -3.67 1.12
CA TRP A 18 -13.07 -3.18 -0.20
C TRP A 18 -14.01 -3.73 -1.27
N ASN A 19 -14.32 -5.03 -1.22
CA ASN A 19 -15.27 -5.64 -2.14
C ASN A 19 -16.68 -5.04 -2.00
N ALA A 20 -17.13 -4.79 -0.76
CA ALA A 20 -18.46 -4.22 -0.52
C ALA A 20 -18.59 -2.73 -0.90
N CYS A 21 -17.50 -1.96 -0.82
CA CYS A 21 -17.49 -0.56 -1.24
C CYS A 21 -16.94 -0.35 -2.66
N ASP A 22 -16.88 -1.41 -3.46
CA ASP A 22 -16.38 -1.38 -4.85
C ASP A 22 -15.00 -0.71 -5.01
N VAL A 23 -14.20 -0.77 -3.94
CA VAL A 23 -12.85 -0.22 -3.89
C VAL A 23 -12.02 -0.99 -4.90
N GLY A 24 -11.59 -0.32 -5.95
CA GLY A 24 -10.78 -0.94 -6.98
C GLY A 24 -11.52 -1.37 -8.24
N VAL A 25 -12.87 -1.32 -8.30
CA VAL A 25 -13.59 -1.76 -9.52
C VAL A 25 -13.43 -0.79 -10.69
N ASN A 26 -13.33 0.53 -10.40
CA ASN A 26 -12.88 1.52 -11.41
C ASN A 26 -11.36 1.76 -11.39
N ASN A 27 -10.65 1.29 -10.35
CA ASN A 27 -9.19 1.39 -10.20
C ASN A 27 -8.45 0.21 -10.87
N ALA A 28 -9.16 -0.88 -11.19
CA ALA A 28 -8.67 -2.02 -11.96
C ALA A 28 -8.27 -1.60 -13.38
N VAL A 29 -8.78 -0.47 -13.89
CA VAL A 29 -8.34 0.12 -15.16
C VAL A 29 -6.85 0.53 -15.11
N ASN A 30 -6.34 0.92 -13.94
CA ASN A 30 -4.92 1.26 -13.74
C ASN A 30 -4.07 0.06 -13.28
N SER A 31 -4.67 -1.09 -13.00
CA SER A 31 -3.95 -2.28 -12.50
C SER A 31 -2.93 -2.80 -13.52
N GLY A 32 -3.25 -2.73 -14.81
CA GLY A 32 -2.32 -3.09 -15.88
C GLY A 32 -1.11 -2.16 -15.93
N PHE A 33 -1.33 -0.84 -15.87
CA PHE A 33 -0.24 0.14 -15.81
C PHE A 33 0.62 -0.05 -14.56
N LEU A 34 -0.01 -0.26 -13.39
CA LEU A 34 0.71 -0.48 -12.14
C LEU A 34 1.58 -1.74 -12.20
N LEU A 35 0.99 -2.88 -12.60
CA LEU A 35 1.67 -4.18 -12.60
C LEU A 35 2.71 -4.33 -13.70
N TRP A 36 2.45 -3.80 -14.90
CA TRP A 36 3.29 -4.04 -16.08
C TRP A 36 4.25 -2.91 -16.42
N LEU A 37 3.97 -1.68 -15.98
CA LEU A 37 4.80 -0.51 -16.29
C LEU A 37 5.41 0.12 -15.04
N PHE A 38 4.57 0.47 -14.06
CA PHE A 38 5.03 1.20 -12.89
C PHE A 38 5.92 0.34 -12.00
N ILE A 39 5.48 -0.86 -11.60
CA ILE A 39 6.29 -1.75 -10.75
C ILE A 39 7.60 -2.11 -11.45
N PRO A 40 7.61 -2.62 -12.70
CA PRO A 40 8.87 -2.96 -13.37
C PRO A 40 9.78 -1.73 -13.56
N GLY A 41 9.24 -0.59 -14.00
CA GLY A 41 10.00 0.65 -14.18
C GLY A 41 10.54 1.23 -12.87
N LEU A 42 9.83 1.04 -11.77
CA LEU A 42 10.32 1.41 -10.45
C LEU A 42 11.52 0.55 -10.04
N TRP A 43 11.44 -0.76 -10.26
CA TRP A 43 12.52 -1.70 -9.96
C TRP A 43 13.77 -1.42 -10.79
N THR A 44 13.62 -1.02 -12.06
CA THR A 44 14.78 -0.66 -12.90
C THR A 44 15.52 0.58 -12.40
N VAL A 45 14.87 1.46 -11.64
CA VAL A 45 15.51 2.63 -11.01
C VAL A 45 16.05 2.28 -9.61
N LEU A 46 15.27 1.56 -8.80
CA LEU A 46 15.65 1.24 -7.42
C LEU A 46 16.84 0.27 -7.33
N LEU A 47 16.90 -0.74 -8.19
CA LEU A 47 18.00 -1.72 -8.19
C LEU A 47 19.38 -1.07 -8.40
N PRO A 48 19.62 -0.25 -9.44
CA PRO A 48 20.92 0.36 -9.64
C PRO A 48 21.26 1.37 -8.54
N VAL A 49 20.27 2.11 -8.01
CA VAL A 49 20.47 2.98 -6.84
C VAL A 49 20.95 2.15 -5.65
N TRP A 50 20.30 1.01 -5.39
CA TRP A 50 20.67 0.13 -4.29
C TRP A 50 22.06 -0.49 -4.48
N VAL A 51 22.39 -0.92 -5.69
CA VAL A 51 23.74 -1.43 -6.03
C VAL A 51 24.80 -0.33 -5.87
N ALA A 52 24.51 0.91 -6.28
CA ALA A 52 25.41 2.04 -6.12
C ALA A 52 25.63 2.41 -4.64
N VAL A 53 24.57 2.40 -3.83
CA VAL A 53 24.67 2.54 -2.36
C VAL A 53 25.54 1.43 -1.78
N GLY A 54 25.34 0.18 -2.22
CA GLY A 54 26.18 -0.96 -1.83
C GLY A 54 27.66 -0.76 -2.13
N ALA A 55 27.97 -0.33 -3.35
CA ALA A 55 29.33 -0.06 -3.79
C ALA A 55 29.97 1.12 -3.02
N LEU A 56 29.20 2.16 -2.69
CA LEU A 56 29.68 3.36 -2.00
C LEU A 56 29.86 3.16 -0.48
N LEU A 57 28.98 2.37 0.15
CA LEU A 57 28.98 2.21 1.61
C LEU A 57 29.84 1.02 2.08
N GLY A 58 30.16 0.06 1.21
CA GLY A 58 30.95 -1.14 1.55
C GLY A 58 30.28 -2.01 2.63
N ASP A 59 31.05 -2.79 3.40
CA ASP A 59 30.53 -3.70 4.45
C ASP A 59 30.11 -2.97 5.75
N ARG A 60 29.30 -1.93 5.64
CA ARG A 60 28.74 -1.19 6.79
C ARG A 60 27.24 -1.49 6.89
N PRO A 61 26.84 -2.59 7.55
CA PRO A 61 25.45 -3.07 7.54
C PRO A 61 24.48 -2.09 8.19
N LEU A 62 24.93 -1.33 9.19
CA LEU A 62 24.12 -0.33 9.88
C LEU A 62 23.77 0.86 8.97
N LEU A 63 24.73 1.33 8.17
CA LEU A 63 24.50 2.41 7.20
C LEU A 63 23.60 1.94 6.04
N HIS A 64 23.74 0.68 5.61
CA HIS A 64 22.84 0.07 4.64
C HIS A 64 21.40 0.03 5.14
N ALA A 65 21.19 -0.42 6.37
CA ALA A 65 19.86 -0.49 6.97
C ALA A 65 19.22 0.90 7.09
N VAL A 66 19.99 1.92 7.47
CA VAL A 66 19.51 3.31 7.55
C VAL A 66 19.19 3.86 6.15
N ALA A 67 20.05 3.63 5.15
CA ALA A 67 19.79 4.05 3.78
C ALA A 67 18.52 3.40 3.22
N LEU A 68 18.34 2.09 3.43
CA LEU A 68 17.14 1.37 3.03
C LEU A 68 15.89 1.93 3.69
N ALA A 69 15.93 2.20 5.00
CA ALA A 69 14.81 2.74 5.74
C ALA A 69 14.40 4.13 5.21
N VAL A 70 15.37 5.01 4.95
CA VAL A 70 15.12 6.35 4.41
C VAL A 70 14.57 6.28 2.99
N THR A 71 15.14 5.43 2.12
CA THR A 71 14.65 5.24 0.75
C THR A 71 13.25 4.68 0.74
N LEU A 72 12.95 3.67 1.55
CA LEU A 72 11.61 3.11 1.67
C LEU A 72 10.62 4.13 2.20
N LEU A 73 10.99 4.90 3.23
CA LEU A 73 10.11 5.93 3.78
C LEU A 73 9.77 7.00 2.73
N GLY A 74 10.78 7.49 2.00
CA GLY A 74 10.58 8.46 0.92
C GLY A 74 9.76 7.88 -0.24
N PHE A 75 10.01 6.62 -0.60
CA PHE A 75 9.22 5.92 -1.62
C PHE A 75 7.77 5.76 -1.20
N PHE A 76 7.51 5.30 0.03
CA PHE A 76 6.16 5.20 0.59
C PHE A 76 5.48 6.55 0.60
N TRP A 77 6.16 7.60 1.07
CA TRP A 77 5.61 8.95 1.09
C TRP A 77 5.25 9.47 -0.30
N CYS A 78 6.14 9.30 -1.29
CA CYS A 78 5.87 9.70 -2.67
C CYS A 78 4.74 8.89 -3.29
N ALA A 79 4.75 7.56 -3.12
CA ALA A 79 3.71 6.69 -3.62
C ALA A 79 2.36 7.07 -2.99
N THR A 80 2.29 7.25 -1.67
CA THR A 80 1.06 7.72 -1.04
C THR A 80 0.70 9.10 -1.57
N SER A 81 1.60 10.08 -1.60
CA SER A 81 1.23 11.43 -2.06
C SER A 81 0.71 11.48 -3.50
N ILE A 82 1.32 10.71 -4.41
CA ILE A 82 0.92 10.64 -5.83
C ILE A 82 -0.40 9.87 -6.01
N PHE A 83 -0.58 8.77 -5.27
CA PHE A 83 -1.77 7.92 -5.42
C PHE A 83 -2.91 8.30 -4.46
N TRP A 84 -2.70 9.27 -3.56
CA TRP A 84 -3.67 9.76 -2.57
C TRP A 84 -4.34 11.07 -2.99
N GLU A 85 -4.11 11.56 -4.21
CA GLU A 85 -4.87 12.68 -4.75
C GLU A 85 -6.29 12.24 -5.12
N GLY A 86 -7.21 12.35 -4.16
CA GLY A 86 -8.65 12.46 -4.45
C GLY A 86 -9.55 11.25 -4.18
N ALA A 87 -9.09 10.19 -3.51
CA ALA A 87 -10.01 9.13 -3.08
C ALA A 87 -10.82 9.59 -1.86
N SER A 88 -11.93 10.27 -2.15
CA SER A 88 -13.18 10.12 -1.41
C SER A 88 -13.21 8.72 -0.80
N THR A 89 -13.34 8.70 0.53
CA THR A 89 -13.88 7.58 1.30
C THR A 89 -14.68 6.67 0.38
N PRO A 90 -14.27 5.40 0.22
CA PRO A 90 -14.84 4.59 -0.85
C PRO A 90 -16.35 4.60 -0.70
N LEU A 91 -17.02 5.11 -1.74
CA LEU A 91 -18.45 5.35 -1.77
C LEU A 91 -19.13 3.99 -1.72
N CYS A 92 -19.23 3.45 -0.51
CA CYS A 92 -20.13 2.38 -0.22
C CYS A 92 -21.52 2.92 -0.60
N PRO A 93 -22.29 2.27 -1.48
CA PRO A 93 -23.57 2.79 -1.96
C PRO A 93 -24.54 3.18 -0.82
N SER A 94 -24.38 2.57 0.36
CA SER A 94 -25.12 2.81 1.60
C SER A 94 -24.28 3.42 2.75
N GLY A 95 -23.04 3.86 2.51
CA GLY A 95 -22.12 4.35 3.54
C GLY A 95 -21.50 3.28 4.45
N VAL A 96 -22.08 2.08 4.53
CA VAL A 96 -21.55 0.93 5.30
C VAL A 96 -21.90 -0.41 4.64
N PRO A 97 -21.01 -1.42 4.65
CA PRO A 97 -21.30 -2.77 4.19
C PRO A 97 -22.45 -3.44 4.98
N GLN A 98 -23.24 -4.31 4.35
CA GLN A 98 -24.36 -5.00 5.04
C GLN A 98 -23.94 -5.89 6.22
N TRP A 99 -22.68 -6.33 6.25
CA TRP A 99 -22.13 -7.14 7.35
C TRP A 99 -21.56 -6.28 8.49
N TRP A 100 -21.56 -4.94 8.38
CA TRP A 100 -20.96 -4.05 9.36
C TRP A 100 -21.62 -4.22 10.75
N PRO A 101 -20.84 -4.37 11.83
CA PRO A 101 -21.41 -4.58 13.15
C PRO A 101 -22.12 -3.31 13.63
N SER A 102 -23.36 -3.44 14.11
CA SER A 102 -24.18 -2.31 14.58
C SER A 102 -23.61 -1.56 15.78
N PHE A 103 -22.69 -2.17 16.53
CA PHE A 103 -22.01 -1.58 17.68
C PHE A 103 -20.73 -0.81 17.33
N VAL A 104 -20.25 -0.89 16.08
CA VAL A 104 -19.13 -0.09 15.60
C VAL A 104 -19.70 1.12 14.85
N PRO A 105 -19.38 2.37 15.25
CA PRO A 105 -19.85 3.56 14.56
C PRO A 105 -19.59 3.45 13.05
N ALA A 106 -20.57 3.84 12.25
CA ALA A 106 -20.35 3.99 10.82
C ALA A 106 -19.21 5.02 10.63
N PRO A 107 -18.15 4.69 9.90
CA PRO A 107 -17.12 5.65 9.59
C PRO A 107 -17.77 6.77 8.77
N GLY A 108 -17.75 8.00 9.30
CA GLY A 108 -18.35 9.16 8.65
C GLY A 108 -17.57 9.47 7.39
N PHE A 109 -18.18 9.17 6.25
CA PHE A 109 -17.64 9.38 4.90
C PHE A 109 -18.38 10.51 4.22
#